data_AF-A0A4Y2QL54-F1
#
_entry.id   AF-A0A4Y2QL54-F1
#
_cell.length_a   1.000
_cell.length_b   1.000
_cell.length_c   1.000
_cell.angle_alpha   90.00
_cell.angle_beta   90.00
_cell.angle_gamma   90.00
#
_symmetry.space_group_name_H-M   'P 1'
#
loop_
_entity.id
_entity.type
_entity.pdbx_description
1 polymer ?
#
loop_
_entity_poly.entity_id
_entity_poly.type
_entity_poly.pdbx_seq_one_letter_code
_entity_poly.pdbx_strand_id
1 'polypeptide(L)'
;VLSHSVAAAFDLYVGREDFDSKASETAQYVYNMDKIFDSVNAKSLKSEKKEMCAVTEYSGHVELWKEKTEWIEKRHIRSSKTGRKIYAACKNGWLITLKAFIGISEVLLKKIKFIVTSRFSQDSLENTFSNIRRRGGFRDNPDVYEFRHTIQKVIITNFLKQSRGKNCQDDEAYSLIDFSCFNKKELLDIISSEDCAAESVQHDDSLYLNTLD
;
A
#
# COMPACT_ATOMS: atom_id res chain seq x y z
N VAL A 1 -16.61 -5.77 -4.38
CA VAL A 1 -16.86 -7.22 -4.16
C VAL A 1 -17.06 -7.50 -2.69
N LEU A 2 -16.06 -7.23 -1.84
CA LEU A 2 -16.23 -7.33 -0.38
C LEU A 2 -16.62 -5.96 0.18
N SER A 3 -17.89 -5.57 0.03
CA SER A 3 -18.37 -4.25 0.47
C SER A 3 -19.68 -4.33 1.25
N HIS A 4 -19.93 -3.32 2.08
CA HIS A 4 -21.20 -3.17 2.81
C HIS A 4 -22.42 -3.27 1.90
N SER A 5 -22.39 -2.62 0.73
CA SER A 5 -23.49 -2.68 -0.24
C SER A 5 -23.76 -4.10 -0.77
N VAL A 6 -22.71 -4.91 -0.95
CA VAL A 6 -22.86 -6.30 -1.40
C VAL A 6 -23.42 -7.17 -0.29
N ALA A 7 -22.97 -7.00 0.96
CA ALA A 7 -23.56 -7.70 2.12
C ALA A 7 -25.05 -7.36 2.27
N ALA A 8 -25.41 -6.08 2.22
CA ALA A 8 -26.79 -5.62 2.32
C ALA A 8 -27.66 -6.15 1.18
N ALA A 9 -27.14 -6.25 -0.04
CA ALA A 9 -27.84 -6.84 -1.16
C ALA A 9 -28.13 -8.33 -0.91
N PHE A 10 -27.15 -9.11 -0.44
CA PHE A 10 -27.38 -10.51 -0.07
C PHE A 10 -28.48 -10.66 0.98
N ASP A 11 -28.43 -9.87 2.06
CA ASP A 11 -29.44 -9.93 3.12
C ASP A 11 -30.85 -9.56 2.61
N LEU A 12 -30.95 -8.58 1.71
CA LEU A 12 -32.22 -8.20 1.07
C LEU A 12 -32.81 -9.35 0.25
N TYR A 13 -32.00 -10.04 -0.56
CA TYR A 13 -32.47 -11.14 -1.41
C TYR A 13 -32.81 -12.39 -0.60
N VAL A 14 -32.06 -12.70 0.45
CA VAL A 14 -32.40 -13.79 1.39
C VAL A 14 -33.73 -13.50 2.10
N GLY A 15 -33.95 -12.25 2.53
CA GLY A 15 -35.17 -11.85 3.21
C GLY A 15 -36.43 -11.83 2.34
N ARG A 16 -36.29 -11.91 1.01
CA ARG A 16 -37.41 -12.01 0.07
C ARG A 16 -37.81 -13.46 -0.28
N GLU A 17 -37.22 -14.45 0.37
CA GLU A 17 -37.42 -15.90 0.15
C GLU A 17 -37.06 -16.43 -1.27
N ASP A 18 -36.56 -15.57 -2.16
CA ASP A 18 -36.15 -15.93 -3.54
C ASP A 18 -34.71 -16.50 -3.64
N PHE A 19 -34.01 -16.69 -2.52
CA PHE A 19 -32.57 -16.98 -2.52
C PHE A 19 -32.13 -18.01 -1.48
N ASP A 20 -31.03 -18.73 -1.74
CA ASP A 20 -30.45 -19.72 -0.84
C ASP A 20 -30.13 -19.09 0.52
N SER A 21 -30.64 -19.66 1.62
CA SER A 21 -30.41 -19.19 2.99
C SER A 21 -28.93 -19.19 3.38
N LYS A 22 -28.10 -20.02 2.73
CA LYS A 22 -26.63 -20.01 2.89
C LYS A 22 -25.99 -18.70 2.44
N ALA A 23 -26.68 -17.90 1.63
CA ALA A 23 -26.19 -16.58 1.24
C ALA A 23 -26.09 -15.61 2.42
N SER A 24 -26.85 -15.81 3.51
CA SER A 24 -26.70 -15.02 4.74
C SER A 24 -25.32 -15.20 5.38
N GLU A 25 -24.78 -16.43 5.37
CA GLU A 25 -23.42 -16.67 5.87
C GLU A 25 -22.36 -15.95 5.03
N THR A 26 -22.60 -15.87 3.72
CA THR A 26 -21.75 -15.11 2.79
C THR A 26 -21.86 -13.62 3.03
N ALA A 27 -23.07 -13.09 3.24
CA ALA A 27 -23.30 -11.69 3.58
C ALA A 27 -22.54 -11.29 4.85
N GLN A 28 -22.63 -12.11 5.90
CA GLN A 28 -21.88 -11.92 7.13
C GLN A 28 -20.36 -11.96 6.92
N TYR A 29 -19.86 -12.88 6.09
CA TYR A 29 -18.43 -12.91 5.76
C TYR A 29 -17.99 -11.63 5.05
N VAL A 30 -18.73 -11.21 4.02
CA VAL A 30 -18.46 -9.98 3.26
C VAL A 30 -18.47 -8.76 4.17
N TYR A 31 -19.47 -8.64 5.04
CA TYR A 31 -19.57 -7.55 6.00
C TYR A 31 -18.38 -7.49 6.97
N ASN A 32 -17.96 -8.63 7.51
CA ASN A 32 -16.81 -8.69 8.40
C ASN A 32 -15.51 -8.30 7.69
N MET A 33 -15.30 -8.78 6.46
CA MET A 33 -14.13 -8.40 5.67
C MET A 33 -14.13 -6.91 5.32
N ASP A 34 -15.26 -6.36 4.87
CA ASP A 34 -15.45 -4.93 4.59
C ASP A 34 -15.05 -4.06 5.80
N LYS A 35 -15.52 -4.42 7.00
CA LYS A 35 -15.15 -3.73 8.25
C LYS A 35 -13.65 -3.83 8.56
N ILE A 36 -13.05 -5.00 8.36
CA ILE A 36 -11.61 -5.20 8.55
C ILE A 36 -10.82 -4.33 7.59
N PHE A 37 -11.13 -4.38 6.28
CA PHE A 37 -10.43 -3.64 5.25
C PHE A 37 -10.45 -2.14 5.50
N ASP A 38 -11.61 -1.60 5.84
CA ASP A 38 -11.75 -0.16 6.08
C ASP A 38 -10.96 0.27 7.32
N SER A 39 -11.03 -0.53 8.40
CA SER A 39 -10.32 -0.24 9.65
C SER A 39 -8.80 -0.17 9.51
N VAL A 40 -8.22 -0.90 8.56
CA VAL A 40 -6.78 -0.91 8.30
C VAL A 40 -6.35 -0.02 7.13
N ASN A 41 -7.28 0.69 6.49
CA ASN A 41 -7.02 1.54 5.34
C ASN A 41 -7.68 2.93 5.44
N ALA A 42 -7.84 3.45 6.65
CA ALA A 42 -8.36 4.79 6.89
C ALA A 42 -7.37 5.84 6.37
N LYS A 43 -7.86 6.74 5.50
CA LYS A 43 -7.07 7.83 4.89
C LYS A 43 -7.34 9.20 5.52
N SER A 44 -8.47 9.34 6.21
CA SER A 44 -9.00 10.61 6.70
C SER A 44 -9.21 10.59 8.21
N LEU A 45 -9.07 11.75 8.84
CA LEU A 45 -9.35 11.93 10.26
C LEU A 45 -10.80 11.58 10.63
N LYS A 46 -11.74 12.00 9.79
CA LYS A 46 -13.17 11.76 9.94
C LYS A 46 -13.70 11.18 8.65
N SER A 47 -14.62 10.24 8.78
CA SER A 47 -15.39 9.66 7.69
C SER A 47 -16.80 9.39 8.21
N GLU A 48 -17.78 9.35 7.32
CA GLU A 48 -19.14 8.90 7.65
C GLU A 48 -19.13 7.46 8.18
N LYS A 49 -18.22 6.64 7.64
CA LYS A 49 -18.01 5.27 8.10
C LYS A 49 -16.99 5.24 9.23
N LYS A 50 -17.41 4.75 10.40
CA LYS A 50 -16.59 4.70 11.62
C LYS A 50 -15.27 3.96 11.41
N GLU A 51 -15.26 2.89 10.62
CA GLU A 51 -14.05 2.11 10.35
C GLU A 51 -13.08 2.83 9.41
N MET A 52 -13.52 3.84 8.67
CA MET A 52 -12.66 4.61 7.76
C MET A 52 -12.09 5.88 8.40
N CYS A 53 -12.32 6.11 9.70
CA CYS A 53 -11.76 7.26 10.39
C CYS A 53 -10.39 6.92 10.99
N ALA A 54 -9.61 7.95 11.30
CA ALA A 54 -8.32 7.74 11.93
C ALA A 54 -8.51 7.09 13.31
N VAL A 55 -7.59 6.22 13.67
CA VAL A 55 -7.62 5.51 14.95
C VAL A 55 -7.31 6.50 16.05
N THR A 56 -8.21 6.59 17.02
CA THR A 56 -8.06 7.35 18.26
C THR A 56 -8.38 6.47 19.45
N GLU A 57 -8.07 6.93 20.68
CA GLU A 57 -8.38 6.22 21.92
C GLU A 57 -9.87 5.82 22.04
N TYR A 58 -10.77 6.64 21.48
CA TYR A 58 -12.23 6.44 21.56
C TYR A 58 -12.87 5.98 20.25
N SER A 59 -12.06 5.69 19.23
CA SER A 59 -12.55 5.35 17.90
C SER A 59 -13.16 3.95 17.80
N GLY A 60 -12.97 3.08 18.79
CA GLY A 60 -13.50 1.71 18.80
C GLY A 60 -12.75 0.72 17.90
N HIS A 61 -11.63 1.12 17.30
CA HIS A 61 -10.86 0.27 16.38
C HIS A 61 -10.19 -0.90 17.09
N VAL A 62 -9.67 -0.68 18.31
CA VAL A 62 -8.97 -1.73 19.07
C VAL A 62 -9.93 -2.86 19.43
N GLU A 63 -11.15 -2.51 19.84
CA GLU A 63 -12.22 -3.45 20.16
C GLU A 63 -12.63 -4.22 18.91
N LEU A 64 -12.82 -3.52 17.80
CA LEU A 64 -13.11 -4.13 16.49
C LEU A 64 -12.01 -5.14 16.11
N TRP A 65 -10.74 -4.77 16.18
CA TRP A 65 -9.65 -5.67 15.80
C TRP A 65 -9.53 -6.88 16.72
N LYS A 66 -9.79 -6.75 18.03
CA LYS A 66 -9.86 -7.89 18.96
C LYS A 66 -10.97 -8.85 18.56
N GLU A 67 -12.18 -8.33 18.35
CA GLU A 67 -13.34 -9.11 17.91
C GLU A 67 -13.07 -9.83 16.57
N LYS A 68 -12.51 -9.11 15.59
CA LYS A 68 -12.22 -9.68 14.26
C LYS A 68 -11.05 -10.66 14.27
N THR A 69 -10.09 -10.51 15.18
CA THR A 69 -9.00 -11.48 15.37
C THR A 69 -9.58 -12.83 15.78
N GLU A 70 -10.42 -12.87 16.82
CA GLU A 70 -11.09 -14.11 17.25
C GLU A 70 -11.96 -14.73 16.14
N TRP A 71 -12.65 -13.86 15.38
CA TRP A 71 -13.49 -14.25 14.26
C TRP A 71 -12.69 -14.93 13.13
N ILE A 72 -11.47 -14.44 12.81
CA ILE A 72 -10.56 -15.06 11.84
C ILE A 72 -10.00 -16.37 12.40
N GLU A 73 -9.57 -16.40 13.67
CA GLU A 73 -8.94 -17.58 14.29
C GLU A 73 -9.84 -18.82 14.19
N LYS A 74 -11.15 -18.66 14.45
CA LYS A 74 -12.17 -19.71 14.38
C LYS A 74 -12.40 -20.26 12.96
N ARG A 75 -12.07 -19.50 11.92
CA ARG A 75 -12.35 -19.86 10.51
C ARG A 75 -11.23 -20.67 9.88
N HIS A 76 -11.59 -21.57 8.98
CA HIS A 76 -10.65 -22.44 8.28
C HIS A 76 -10.88 -22.34 6.78
N ILE A 77 -9.81 -22.21 6.01
CA ILE A 77 -9.87 -22.27 4.56
C ILE A 77 -9.81 -23.75 4.16
N ARG A 78 -10.71 -24.16 3.26
CA ARG A 78 -10.81 -25.54 2.77
C ARG A 78 -10.62 -25.58 1.27
N SER A 79 -10.05 -26.68 0.79
CA SER A 79 -9.96 -26.94 -0.65
C SER A 79 -11.36 -27.13 -1.22
N SER A 80 -11.68 -26.42 -2.29
CA SER A 80 -12.91 -26.67 -3.05
C SER A 80 -12.90 -28.06 -3.69
N LYS A 81 -11.72 -28.58 -4.06
CA LYS A 81 -11.59 -29.91 -4.69
C LYS A 81 -11.66 -31.07 -3.70
N THR A 82 -11.02 -30.93 -2.54
CA THR A 82 -10.83 -32.06 -1.60
C THR A 82 -11.55 -31.89 -0.26
N GLY A 83 -12.13 -30.73 0.03
CA GLY A 83 -12.77 -30.41 1.31
C GLY A 83 -11.82 -30.32 2.52
N ARG A 84 -10.54 -30.67 2.34
CA ARG A 84 -9.52 -30.67 3.39
C ARG A 84 -9.16 -29.25 3.81
N LYS A 85 -8.83 -29.10 5.09
CA LYS A 85 -8.29 -27.84 5.63
C LYS A 85 -6.96 -27.53 4.92
N ILE A 86 -6.82 -26.31 4.42
CA ILE A 86 -5.61 -25.81 3.78
C ILE A 86 -4.93 -24.82 4.73
N TYR A 87 -3.60 -24.91 4.79
CA TYR A 87 -2.80 -23.83 5.35
C TYR A 87 -2.79 -22.64 4.38
N ALA A 88 -3.31 -21.51 4.83
CA ALA A 88 -3.39 -20.30 4.04
C ALA A 88 -2.54 -19.20 4.69
N ALA A 89 -1.42 -18.85 4.05
CA ALA A 89 -0.53 -17.79 4.53
C ALA A 89 -1.27 -16.46 4.72
N CYS A 90 -2.25 -16.15 3.86
CA CYS A 90 -3.07 -14.95 3.99
C CYS A 90 -3.88 -14.87 5.29
N LYS A 91 -4.37 -16.00 5.83
CA LYS A 91 -5.06 -16.04 7.12
C LYS A 91 -4.11 -15.58 8.23
N ASN A 92 -2.90 -16.12 8.24
CA ASN A 92 -1.88 -15.73 9.22
C ASN A 92 -1.45 -14.28 9.04
N GLY A 93 -1.33 -13.81 7.79
CA GLY A 93 -1.10 -12.41 7.47
C GLY A 93 -2.12 -11.50 8.16
N TRP A 94 -3.42 -11.78 8.00
CA TRP A 94 -4.48 -11.00 8.67
C TRP A 94 -4.37 -11.01 10.20
N LEU A 95 -4.10 -12.17 10.80
CA LEU A 95 -3.92 -12.27 12.25
C LEU A 95 -2.72 -11.44 12.74
N ILE A 96 -1.61 -11.48 12.01
CA ILE A 96 -0.43 -10.68 12.31
C ILE A 96 -0.76 -9.19 12.17
N THR A 97 -1.40 -8.78 11.07
CA THR A 97 -1.78 -7.39 10.82
C THR A 97 -2.66 -6.83 11.93
N LEU A 98 -3.73 -7.53 12.32
CA LEU A 98 -4.64 -7.05 13.37
C LEU A 98 -3.95 -6.97 14.73
N LYS A 99 -3.18 -8.00 15.10
CA LYS A 99 -2.41 -8.00 16.36
C LYS A 99 -1.36 -6.89 16.38
N ALA A 100 -0.70 -6.62 15.25
CA ALA A 100 0.24 -5.52 15.11
C ALA A 100 -0.44 -4.17 15.26
N PHE A 101 -1.59 -3.94 14.63
CA PHE A 101 -2.34 -2.68 14.77
C PHE A 101 -2.82 -2.42 16.20
N ILE A 102 -3.22 -3.46 16.94
CA ILE A 102 -3.52 -3.36 18.38
C ILE A 102 -2.29 -2.84 19.13
N GLY A 103 -1.13 -3.51 18.98
CA GLY A 103 0.10 -3.10 19.67
C GLY A 103 0.62 -1.72 19.25
N ILE A 104 0.55 -1.39 17.95
CA ILE A 104 0.90 -0.07 17.42
C ILE A 104 0.03 1.00 18.06
N SER A 105 -1.28 0.75 18.19
CA SER A 105 -2.21 1.72 18.77
C SER A 105 -1.94 1.95 20.25
N GLU A 106 -1.65 0.90 21.01
CA GLU A 106 -1.29 1.00 22.44
C GLU A 106 -0.01 1.81 22.68
N VAL A 107 0.95 1.78 21.74
CA VAL A 107 2.22 2.51 21.85
C VAL A 107 2.11 3.93 21.30
N LEU A 108 1.55 4.09 20.10
CA LEU A 108 1.53 5.37 19.40
C LEU A 108 0.47 6.32 19.97
N LEU A 109 -0.72 5.85 20.36
CA LEU A 109 -1.77 6.74 20.89
C LEU A 109 -1.39 7.40 22.21
N LYS A 110 -0.38 6.88 22.93
CA LYS A 110 0.22 7.56 24.09
C LYS A 110 1.03 8.80 23.73
N LYS A 111 1.46 8.93 22.47
CA LYS A 111 2.36 9.97 21.97
C LYS A 111 1.70 10.88 20.93
N ILE A 112 0.76 10.37 20.15
CA ILE A 112 0.08 11.09 19.07
C ILE A 112 -1.44 10.98 19.22
N LYS A 113 -2.15 11.99 18.71
CA LYS A 113 -3.61 12.09 18.87
C LYS A 113 -4.40 11.08 18.05
N PHE A 114 -3.86 10.67 16.91
CA PHE A 114 -4.54 9.76 15.98
C PHE A 114 -3.54 9.03 15.09
N ILE A 115 -3.97 7.90 14.51
CA ILE A 115 -3.19 7.10 13.56
C ILE A 115 -3.98 6.94 12.26
N VAL A 116 -3.34 7.21 11.12
CA VAL A 116 -3.91 6.99 9.78
C VAL A 116 -3.42 5.64 9.27
N THR A 117 -4.29 4.63 9.26
CA THR A 117 -3.90 3.24 8.99
C THR A 117 -3.46 3.00 7.55
N SER A 118 -3.94 3.80 6.58
CA SER A 118 -3.50 3.71 5.19
C SER A 118 -2.00 3.98 5.01
N ARG A 119 -1.33 4.64 5.97
CA ARG A 119 0.13 4.92 5.92
C ARG A 119 1.00 3.71 6.18
N PHE A 120 0.44 2.60 6.66
CA PHE A 120 1.15 1.34 6.92
C PHE A 120 1.09 0.38 5.73
N SER A 121 0.36 0.75 4.66
CA SER A 121 0.28 -0.02 3.42
C SER A 121 1.47 0.24 2.49
N GLN A 122 1.74 -0.69 1.59
CA GLN A 122 2.77 -0.54 0.54
C GLN A 122 2.26 0.27 -0.66
N ASP A 123 0.99 0.70 -0.67
CA ASP A 123 0.35 1.44 -1.77
C ASP A 123 1.18 2.65 -2.22
N SER A 124 1.77 3.38 -1.27
CA SER A 124 2.58 4.57 -1.60
C SER A 124 3.85 4.20 -2.39
N LEU A 125 4.44 3.04 -2.09
CA LEU A 125 5.58 2.49 -2.83
C LEU A 125 5.15 1.99 -4.21
N GLU A 126 4.04 1.24 -4.28
CA GLU A 126 3.50 0.74 -5.56
C GLU A 126 3.13 1.88 -6.51
N ASN A 127 2.50 2.93 -5.99
CA ASN A 127 2.19 4.15 -6.74
C ASN A 127 3.45 4.84 -7.25
N THR A 128 4.54 4.79 -6.47
CA THR A 128 5.83 5.34 -6.89
C THR A 128 6.42 4.54 -8.04
N PHE A 129 6.38 3.21 -7.99
CA PHE A 129 6.81 2.37 -9.11
C PHE A 129 5.95 2.59 -10.35
N SER A 130 4.64 2.73 -10.21
CA SER A 130 3.76 3.07 -11.33
C SER A 130 4.09 4.43 -11.95
N ASN A 131 4.40 5.44 -11.13
CA ASN A 131 4.86 6.74 -11.61
C ASN A 131 6.20 6.67 -12.35
N ILE A 132 7.13 5.82 -11.91
CA ILE A 132 8.41 5.60 -12.59
C ILE A 132 8.18 4.93 -13.95
N ARG A 133 7.40 3.85 -14.00
CA ARG A 133 7.07 3.16 -15.27
C ARG A 133 6.42 4.10 -16.28
N ARG A 134 5.45 4.92 -15.84
CA ARG A 134 4.75 5.90 -16.69
C ARG A 134 5.68 6.92 -17.35
N ARG A 135 6.84 7.23 -16.75
CA ARG A 135 7.82 8.17 -17.33
C ARG A 135 8.64 7.56 -18.47
N GLY A 136 8.65 6.23 -18.60
CA GLY A 136 9.28 5.51 -19.71
C GLY A 136 8.48 5.54 -21.02
N GLY A 137 7.31 6.19 -21.04
CA GLY A 137 6.44 6.22 -22.23
C GLY A 137 5.94 4.81 -22.56
N PHE A 138 6.29 4.30 -23.75
CA PHE A 138 5.94 2.93 -24.17
C PHE A 138 6.82 1.84 -23.52
N ARG A 139 7.85 2.22 -22.76
CA ARG A 139 8.72 1.27 -22.06
C ARG A 139 8.24 1.05 -20.62
N ASP A 140 7.23 0.19 -20.46
CA ASP A 140 6.62 -0.13 -19.17
C ASP A 140 7.55 -0.90 -18.21
N ASN A 141 8.55 -1.61 -18.76
CA ASN A 141 9.53 -2.35 -17.97
C ASN A 141 10.93 -1.76 -18.17
N PRO A 142 11.30 -0.71 -17.43
CA PRO A 142 12.62 -0.11 -17.52
C PRO A 142 13.69 -1.10 -17.05
N ASP A 143 14.89 -1.00 -17.63
CA ASP A 143 16.05 -1.70 -17.07
C ASP A 143 16.57 -1.01 -15.80
N VAL A 144 17.57 -1.62 -15.15
CA VAL A 144 18.12 -1.11 -13.88
C VAL A 144 18.72 0.29 -14.03
N TYR A 145 19.34 0.60 -15.18
CA TYR A 145 19.94 1.91 -15.42
C TYR A 145 18.90 2.99 -15.65
N GLU A 146 17.87 2.68 -16.43
CA GLU A 146 16.73 3.56 -16.66
C GLU A 146 15.94 3.83 -15.40
N PHE A 147 15.73 2.79 -14.58
CA PHE A 147 15.06 2.92 -13.29
C PHE A 147 15.85 3.86 -12.37
N ARG A 148 17.17 3.65 -12.23
CA ARG A 148 18.07 4.51 -11.45
C ARG A 148 17.99 5.96 -11.93
N HIS A 149 18.12 6.18 -13.23
CA HIS A 149 18.11 7.51 -13.81
C HIS A 149 16.74 8.20 -13.65
N THR A 150 15.64 7.45 -13.78
CA THR A 150 14.29 7.96 -13.60
C THR A 150 14.02 8.34 -12.14
N ILE A 151 14.48 7.53 -11.18
CA ILE A 151 14.41 7.87 -9.75
C ILE A 151 15.22 9.13 -9.45
N GLN A 152 16.47 9.23 -9.93
CA GLN A 152 17.29 10.42 -9.75
C GLN A 152 16.59 11.68 -10.29
N LYS A 153 16.03 11.59 -11.51
CA LYS A 153 15.22 12.66 -12.09
C LYS A 153 14.01 13.03 -11.24
N VAL A 154 13.26 12.05 -10.72
CA VAL A 154 12.10 12.28 -9.83
C VAL A 154 12.55 13.01 -8.56
N ILE A 155 13.63 12.55 -7.93
CA ILE A 155 14.19 13.13 -6.71
C ILE A 155 14.58 14.59 -6.93
N ILE A 156 15.39 14.85 -7.98
CA ILE A 156 15.83 16.20 -8.34
C ILE A 156 14.64 17.10 -8.68
N THR A 157 13.68 16.60 -9.46
CA THR A 157 12.49 17.38 -9.84
C THR A 157 11.64 17.76 -8.62
N ASN A 158 11.43 16.83 -7.69
CA ASN A 158 10.69 17.09 -6.45
C ASN A 158 11.43 18.09 -5.56
N PHE A 159 12.76 18.03 -5.50
CA PHE A 159 13.58 18.99 -4.77
C PHE A 159 13.55 20.40 -5.39
N LEU A 160 13.61 20.49 -6.72
CA LEU A 160 13.58 21.76 -7.46
C LEU A 160 12.16 22.35 -7.60
N LYS A 161 11.10 21.59 -7.30
CA LYS A 161 9.71 22.05 -7.18
C LYS A 161 9.52 22.93 -5.93
N GLN A 162 10.35 23.95 -5.72
CA GLN A 162 9.99 25.09 -4.90
C GLN A 162 9.49 26.22 -5.79
N SER A 163 8.18 26.44 -5.78
CA SER A 163 7.67 27.79 -5.97
C SER A 163 6.39 27.98 -5.17
N ARG A 164 6.48 28.83 -4.14
CA ARG A 164 5.31 29.55 -3.63
C ARG A 164 4.80 30.44 -4.77
N GLY A 165 3.59 30.18 -5.27
CA GLY A 165 2.90 31.00 -6.27
C GLY A 165 2.80 30.42 -7.69
N LYS A 166 2.30 29.18 -7.87
CA LYS A 166 1.89 28.68 -9.19
C LYS A 166 0.39 28.88 -9.43
N ASN A 167 0.01 29.20 -10.67
CA ASN A 167 -1.37 29.31 -11.15
C ASN A 167 -2.00 27.97 -11.58
N CYS A 168 -1.31 26.84 -11.39
CA CYS A 168 -1.82 25.53 -11.82
C CYS A 168 -2.30 24.72 -10.61
N GLN A 169 -3.50 24.13 -10.75
CA GLN A 169 -4.14 23.25 -9.77
C GLN A 169 -3.30 21.98 -9.51
N ASP A 170 -3.26 21.55 -8.26
CA ASP A 170 -2.58 20.33 -7.80
C ASP A 170 -3.43 19.11 -8.17
N ASP A 171 -2.84 18.11 -8.83
CA ASP A 171 -3.51 16.92 -9.37
C ASP A 171 -3.49 15.70 -8.42
N GLU A 172 -3.31 15.95 -7.12
CA GLU A 172 -3.32 14.97 -5.99
C GLU A 172 -2.40 13.73 -6.17
N ALA A 173 -1.51 13.74 -7.17
CA ALA A 173 -0.55 12.69 -7.44
C ALA A 173 0.70 12.85 -6.54
N TYR A 174 0.52 12.70 -5.23
CA TYR A 174 1.64 12.76 -4.29
C TYR A 174 2.60 11.58 -4.51
N SER A 175 3.87 11.87 -4.79
CA SER A 175 4.94 10.86 -4.78
C SER A 175 5.33 10.51 -3.35
N LEU A 176 5.68 9.24 -3.08
CA LEU A 176 6.18 8.79 -1.76
C LEU A 176 7.36 9.64 -1.26
N ILE A 177 8.14 10.17 -2.19
CA ILE A 177 9.30 10.97 -1.91
C ILE A 177 8.91 12.46 -1.95
N ASP A 178 8.41 12.97 -0.82
CA ASP A 178 8.25 14.39 -0.57
C ASP A 178 9.46 14.90 0.25
N PHE A 179 10.35 15.63 -0.41
CA PHE A 179 11.53 16.24 0.22
C PHE A 179 11.24 17.60 0.85
N SER A 180 9.99 18.06 0.87
CA SER A 180 9.63 19.31 1.57
C SER A 180 9.99 19.27 3.06
N CYS A 181 10.12 18.06 3.63
CA CYS A 181 10.44 17.79 5.03
C CYS A 181 11.95 17.70 5.37
N PHE A 182 12.85 17.67 4.38
CA PHE A 182 14.29 17.50 4.63
C PHE A 182 15.06 18.82 4.62
N ASN A 183 16.08 18.92 5.48
CA ASN A 183 16.99 20.06 5.47
C ASN A 183 17.87 20.02 4.22
N LYS A 184 17.87 21.12 3.45
CA LYS A 184 18.64 21.24 2.20
C LYS A 184 20.14 20.98 2.37
N LYS A 185 20.72 21.27 3.55
CA LYS A 185 22.14 21.04 3.83
C LYS A 185 22.50 19.57 3.97
N GLU A 186 21.76 18.80 4.78
CA GLU A 186 22.01 17.37 4.99
C GLU A 186 21.91 16.55 3.70
N LEU A 187 21.04 16.95 2.77
CA LEU A 187 20.87 16.25 1.50
C LEU A 187 21.94 16.57 0.45
N LEU A 188 22.48 17.79 0.44
CA LEU A 188 23.59 18.14 -0.43
C LEU A 188 24.85 17.36 -0.07
N ASP A 189 25.07 17.11 1.23
CA ASP A 189 26.18 16.29 1.71
C ASP A 189 26.02 14.82 1.30
N ILE A 190 24.79 14.28 1.30
CA ILE A 190 24.50 12.91 0.83
C ILE A 190 24.72 12.79 -0.68
N ILE A 191 24.18 13.73 -1.49
CA ILE A 191 24.37 13.74 -2.95
C ILE A 191 25.84 13.89 -3.33
N SER A 192 26.61 14.65 -2.54
CA SER A 192 28.04 14.88 -2.78
C SER A 192 28.94 13.77 -2.23
N SER A 193 28.38 12.80 -1.49
CA SER A 193 29.14 11.69 -0.87
C SER A 193 29.31 10.46 -1.77
N GLU A 194 28.64 10.39 -2.92
CA GLU A 194 28.86 9.33 -3.93
C GLU A 194 29.99 9.69 -4.89
N ASP A 195 31.20 9.79 -4.36
CA ASP A 195 32.43 9.52 -5.10
C ASP A 195 33.22 8.50 -4.29
N CYS A 196 32.98 7.21 -4.50
CA CYS A 196 33.97 6.14 -4.31
C CYS A 196 33.46 4.79 -4.83
N ALA A 197 34.23 4.23 -5.78
CA ALA A 197 34.23 2.86 -6.32
C ALA A 197 33.26 2.57 -7.50
N ALA A 198 33.69 2.09 -8.67
CA ALA A 198 35.03 1.84 -9.20
C ALA A 198 34.94 1.56 -10.72
N GLU A 199 36.02 1.95 -11.40
CA GLU A 199 36.63 1.31 -12.57
C GLU A 199 35.90 1.25 -13.92
N SER A 200 36.40 2.11 -14.81
CA SER A 200 36.45 1.94 -16.25
C SER A 200 36.89 0.53 -16.65
N VAL A 201 35.99 -0.24 -17.28
CA VAL A 201 36.39 -1.34 -18.13
C VAL A 201 36.65 -0.76 -19.53
N GLN A 202 37.92 -0.68 -19.91
CA GLN A 202 38.32 -0.42 -21.29
C GLN A 202 37.83 -1.59 -22.15
N HIS A 203 36.93 -1.31 -23.10
CA HIS A 203 36.56 -2.26 -24.14
C HIS A 203 37.63 -2.17 -25.23
N ASP A 204 38.50 -3.19 -25.29
CA ASP A 204 39.53 -3.32 -26.33
C ASP A 204 38.84 -3.82 -27.62
N ASP A 205 38.62 -2.91 -28.56
CA ASP A 205 38.12 -3.21 -29.91
C ASP A 205 39.25 -3.87 -30.73
N SER A 206 39.31 -5.20 -30.71
CA SER A 206 40.05 -5.99 -31.71
C SER A 206 39.13 -6.94 -32.47
N LEU A 207 38.24 -6.37 -33.28
CA LEU A 207 37.56 -7.10 -34.34
C LEU A 207 38.53 -7.32 -35.51
N TYR A 208 39.01 -8.56 -35.63
CA TYR A 208 39.64 -9.10 -36.81
C TYR A 208 38.76 -8.89 -38.05
N LEU A 209 39.11 -7.93 -38.90
CA LEU A 209 38.76 -7.97 -40.32
C LEU A 209 39.92 -8.65 -41.06
N ASN A 210 39.71 -9.92 -41.40
CA ASN A 210 40.53 -10.62 -42.39
C ASN A 210 40.33 -9.94 -43.75
N THR A 211 41.45 -9.50 -44.32
CA THR A 211 41.64 -9.05 -45.70
C THR A 211 41.28 -10.14 -46.70
N LEU A 212 40.57 -9.73 -47.75
CA LEU A 212 40.53 -10.39 -49.05
C LEU A 212 41.95 -10.40 -49.65
N ASP A 213 42.49 -11.60 -49.87
CA ASP A 213 43.11 -12.07 -51.12
C ASP A 213 43.31 -13.60 -51.02
#